data_AF-A0A368JSC4-F1
#
_entry.id   AF-A0A368JSC4-F1
#
_cell.length_a   1.000
_cell.length_b   1.000
_cell.length_c   1.000
_cell.angle_alpha   90.00
_cell.angle_beta   90.00
_cell.angle_gamma   90.00
#
_symmetry.space_group_name_H-M   'P 1'
#
loop_
_entity.id
_entity.type
_entity.pdbx_description
1 polymer ?
#
loop_
_entity_poly.entity_id
_entity_poly.type
_entity_poly.pdbx_seq_one_letter_code
_entity_poly.pdbx_strand_id
1 'polypeptide(L)'
;MPPTESSARPLKGAFDPEFLAPFRGRADDSVGGKIHIEQVTGLEPVSNQIQDDVHKRMNQPPLRATSLFFLVLLLFFQSCGRKEKKTEKPPEAKPAGISNILFFMETSASMGGYLKGETNFKVAVSEVVTKLNQIAPVEVWTIAGKPKPVVEGYNQFVVNLATTPLATERSSELHKIFKEVGAKAKGNTVALLVSDCILSFPDAEIRKNPEINRQNAESVLKSQINDQFASLKKQGISATVLAYSSGFNGTYYDYQNNKHKLTGESRPFYIWIIGKQELVGDLNRKLSELMITKPAKQLDFGASGALKQFDLFFSLNKKGEWRAEKAGLAELTVKPAAPAEFAVGVNLNGLPGYAQVEDFIRKNLVVTAPNATVKLINVQKKEKVATNRIKERELKLLNQNSHVLTFRVENLYDDKADVAIKLPVRFDDWYASGWSTMDDRTSTSRFNKTFALVHLMNGVKEAYQSSNNDFLVLNLKLEK
;
A
#
# COMPACT_ATOMS: atom_id res chain seq x y z
N MET A 1 31.18 -52.15 -14.64
CA MET A 1 30.54 -52.46 -15.95
C MET A 1 29.27 -51.62 -16.07
N PRO A 2 29.24 -50.62 -16.96
CA PRO A 2 28.01 -49.89 -17.31
C PRO A 2 27.46 -50.38 -18.67
N PRO A 3 26.15 -50.19 -18.97
CA PRO A 3 25.66 -50.13 -20.34
C PRO A 3 25.53 -48.65 -20.74
N THR A 4 26.40 -48.17 -21.62
CA THR A 4 26.27 -48.05 -23.09
C THR A 4 25.39 -46.89 -23.56
N GLU A 5 26.09 -45.88 -24.07
CA GLU A 5 25.62 -44.77 -24.89
C GLU A 5 24.92 -45.26 -26.17
N SER A 6 23.89 -44.51 -26.60
CA SER A 6 23.39 -44.54 -27.97
C SER A 6 23.38 -43.11 -28.51
N SER A 7 24.27 -42.88 -29.47
CA SER A 7 24.50 -41.67 -30.25
C SER A 7 23.55 -41.52 -31.45
N ALA A 8 23.53 -40.30 -32.01
CA ALA A 8 23.16 -39.88 -33.38
C ALA A 8 21.65 -39.61 -33.62
N ARG A 9 21.22 -38.52 -34.29
CA ARG A 9 21.87 -37.45 -35.08
C ARG A 9 20.85 -36.30 -35.30
N PRO A 10 21.26 -35.12 -35.82
CA PRO A 10 20.51 -33.87 -35.77
C PRO A 10 19.61 -33.64 -36.98
N LEU A 11 18.46 -32.99 -36.76
CA LEU A 11 17.61 -32.45 -37.83
C LEU A 11 18.10 -31.04 -38.22
N LYS A 12 18.47 -30.92 -39.51
CA LYS A 12 18.69 -29.67 -40.25
C LYS A 12 17.40 -29.30 -40.98
N GLY A 13 17.17 -27.99 -41.12
CA GLY A 13 16.25 -27.36 -42.09
C GLY A 13 14.91 -26.96 -41.48
N ALA A 14 14.36 -25.77 -41.68
CA ALA A 14 14.74 -24.66 -42.55
C ALA A 14 14.21 -23.35 -41.94
N PHE A 15 14.98 -22.29 -42.10
CA PHE A 15 14.56 -20.91 -41.91
C PHE A 15 13.66 -20.52 -43.08
N ASP A 16 12.50 -19.93 -42.78
CA ASP A 16 11.65 -19.27 -43.78
C ASP A 16 11.44 -17.81 -43.33
N PRO A 17 12.05 -16.82 -43.99
CA PRO A 17 11.91 -15.41 -43.65
C PRO A 17 11.10 -14.68 -44.74
N GLU A 18 9.78 -14.67 -44.63
CA GLU A 18 8.93 -13.76 -45.40
C GLU A 18 7.82 -13.24 -44.50
N PHE A 19 7.97 -12.02 -43.96
CA PHE A 19 6.86 -11.09 -43.69
C PHE A 19 7.42 -9.71 -43.33
N LEU A 20 8.04 -9.04 -44.31
CA LEU A 20 8.21 -7.59 -44.30
C LEU A 20 8.05 -7.07 -45.73
N ALA A 21 6.90 -6.47 -46.00
CA ALA A 21 6.75 -5.51 -47.07
C ALA A 21 5.86 -4.34 -46.62
N PRO A 22 6.09 -3.13 -47.15
CA PRO A 22 5.82 -1.88 -46.44
C PRO A 22 4.52 -1.23 -46.92
N PHE A 23 3.78 -0.62 -45.99
CA PHE A 23 2.74 0.34 -46.36
C PHE A 23 3.37 1.71 -46.65
N ARG A 24 3.39 2.09 -47.93
CA ARG A 24 3.64 3.46 -48.40
C ARG A 24 2.63 3.81 -49.48
N GLY A 25 2.01 4.99 -49.34
CA GLY A 25 1.08 5.60 -50.29
C GLY A 25 -0.29 5.82 -49.62
N ARG A 26 -0.91 7.01 -49.63
CA ARG A 26 -0.65 8.26 -50.32
C ARG A 26 -1.46 9.36 -49.62
N ALA A 27 -0.97 10.59 -49.69
CA ALA A 27 -1.67 11.81 -49.33
C ALA A 27 -2.83 12.13 -50.32
N ASP A 28 -3.61 13.16 -49.93
CA ASP A 28 -4.71 13.85 -50.62
C ASP A 28 -6.04 13.11 -50.77
N ASP A 29 -7.07 13.54 -50.04
CA ASP A 29 -7.90 14.65 -50.52
C ASP A 29 -8.82 15.22 -49.43
N SER A 30 -8.89 16.55 -49.44
CA SER A 30 -9.83 17.40 -48.72
C SER A 30 -11.28 17.17 -49.15
N VAL A 31 -12.19 16.92 -48.21
CA VAL A 31 -13.61 17.24 -48.35
C VAL A 31 -14.14 17.77 -47.02
N GLY A 32 -14.51 19.05 -47.02
CA GLY A 32 -15.14 19.73 -45.89
C GLY A 32 -16.54 19.18 -45.63
N GLY A 33 -16.73 18.59 -44.44
CA GLY A 33 -18.03 18.26 -43.88
C GLY A 33 -18.45 19.34 -42.88
N LYS A 34 -19.25 20.30 -43.35
CA LYS A 34 -20.01 21.22 -42.49
C LYS A 34 -20.98 20.38 -41.64
N ILE A 35 -20.79 20.35 -40.32
CA ILE A 35 -21.83 19.88 -39.40
C ILE A 35 -22.85 21.01 -39.26
N HIS A 36 -24.03 20.77 -39.80
CA HIS A 36 -25.24 21.56 -39.64
C HIS A 36 -25.70 21.41 -38.17
N ILE A 37 -25.58 22.48 -37.38
CA ILE A 37 -26.30 22.60 -36.11
C ILE A 37 -27.65 23.22 -36.45
N GLU A 38 -28.70 22.41 -36.40
CA GLU A 38 -30.07 22.88 -36.50
C GLU A 38 -30.41 23.65 -35.23
N GLN A 39 -30.58 24.97 -35.39
CA GLN A 39 -31.13 25.85 -34.37
C GLN A 39 -32.64 25.61 -34.28
N VAL A 40 -33.12 25.21 -33.11
CA VAL A 40 -34.52 25.40 -32.73
C VAL A 40 -34.63 26.79 -32.12
N THR A 41 -35.25 27.68 -32.88
CA THR A 41 -35.64 29.04 -32.50
C THR A 41 -36.88 29.04 -31.61
N GLY A 42 -36.89 29.93 -30.62
CA GLY A 42 -38.13 30.53 -30.10
C GLY A 42 -38.33 30.41 -28.59
N LEU A 43 -37.79 31.37 -27.83
CA LEU A 43 -38.59 32.46 -27.23
C LEU A 43 -37.67 33.45 -26.48
N GLU A 44 -37.99 34.71 -26.67
CA GLU A 44 -37.23 35.93 -26.35
C GLU A 44 -37.39 36.42 -24.89
N PRO A 45 -36.65 37.47 -24.46
CA PRO A 45 -36.12 37.62 -23.10
C PRO A 45 -36.94 38.54 -22.19
N VAL A 46 -36.75 38.40 -20.87
CA VAL A 46 -37.22 39.38 -19.87
C VAL A 46 -36.03 40.11 -19.26
N SER A 47 -36.15 41.43 -19.36
CA SER A 47 -35.25 42.51 -18.96
C SER A 47 -35.03 42.64 -17.44
N ASN A 48 -33.80 43.05 -17.09
CA ASN A 48 -33.33 43.88 -15.98
C ASN A 48 -34.34 44.28 -14.88
N GLN A 49 -33.98 44.04 -13.61
CA GLN A 49 -33.66 45.12 -12.65
C GLN A 49 -33.19 44.55 -11.30
N ILE A 50 -31.93 44.81 -10.98
CA ILE A 50 -31.39 44.86 -9.62
C ILE A 50 -31.55 46.32 -9.18
N GLN A 51 -32.51 46.58 -8.30
CA GLN A 51 -32.51 47.66 -7.30
C GLN A 51 -33.85 47.62 -6.58
N ASP A 52 -33.81 47.92 -5.28
CA ASP A 52 -34.95 48.04 -4.36
C ASP A 52 -35.43 46.75 -3.68
N ASP A 53 -34.64 46.27 -2.71
CA ASP A 53 -35.24 45.69 -1.48
C ASP A 53 -34.31 45.75 -0.26
N VAL A 54 -33.60 46.89 -0.12
CA VAL A 54 -32.92 47.28 1.13
C VAL A 54 -33.60 48.54 1.65
N HIS A 55 -34.82 48.43 2.19
CA HIS A 55 -35.40 49.38 3.17
C HIS A 55 -36.79 48.91 3.63
N LYS A 56 -36.99 48.87 4.96
CA LYS A 56 -38.22 48.59 5.76
C LYS A 56 -38.26 47.17 6.34
N ARG A 57 -38.28 46.94 7.66
CA ARG A 57 -38.65 47.78 8.80
C ARG A 57 -37.79 47.47 10.03
N MET A 58 -37.33 48.56 10.63
CA MET A 58 -36.91 48.69 12.01
C MET A 58 -38.08 48.40 12.96
N ASN A 59 -37.79 47.81 14.12
CA ASN A 59 -38.25 48.34 15.41
C ASN A 59 -37.32 47.87 16.54
N GLN A 60 -36.73 48.86 17.21
CA GLN A 60 -35.80 48.90 18.36
C GLN A 60 -36.45 48.42 19.69
N PRO A 61 -35.79 48.39 20.88
CA PRO A 61 -34.50 49.00 21.27
C PRO A 61 -33.53 48.15 22.15
N PRO A 62 -32.31 48.66 22.42
CA PRO A 62 -31.30 48.00 23.25
C PRO A 62 -31.31 48.47 24.71
N LEU A 63 -31.05 47.55 25.65
CA LEU A 63 -30.84 47.88 27.06
C LEU A 63 -29.39 48.31 27.32
N ARG A 64 -29.28 49.40 28.09
CA ARG A 64 -28.05 50.08 28.52
C ARG A 64 -27.30 49.33 29.64
N ALA A 65 -26.00 49.61 29.64
CA ALA A 65 -25.00 49.29 30.65
C ALA A 65 -25.27 49.86 32.05
N THR A 66 -24.68 49.23 33.07
CA THR A 66 -24.16 49.89 34.26
C THR A 66 -22.81 49.29 34.67
N SER A 67 -21.91 50.19 35.04
CA SER A 67 -20.51 50.01 35.43
C SER A 67 -20.38 50.49 36.88
N LEU A 68 -19.61 49.79 37.72
CA LEU A 68 -19.00 50.18 39.01
C LEU A 68 -18.45 48.87 39.64
N PHE A 69 -17.27 48.73 40.26
CA PHE A 69 -16.53 49.63 41.15
C PHE A 69 -15.05 49.17 41.28
N PHE A 70 -14.21 50.12 41.69
CA PHE A 70 -12.75 50.10 41.84
C PHE A 70 -12.14 49.11 42.85
N LEU A 71 -11.01 48.50 42.46
CA LEU A 71 -9.68 48.50 43.11
C LEU A 71 -9.58 48.63 44.65
N VAL A 72 -9.13 47.56 45.36
CA VAL A 72 -8.30 47.68 46.59
C VAL A 72 -7.41 46.42 46.79
N LEU A 73 -6.15 46.70 47.17
CA LEU A 73 -5.12 45.88 47.83
C LEU A 73 -4.10 45.06 47.00
N LEU A 74 -3.04 45.78 46.63
CA LEU A 74 -1.66 45.28 46.51
C LEU A 74 -0.97 45.38 47.89
N LEU A 75 0.12 44.60 48.05
CA LEU A 75 1.03 44.38 49.21
C LEU A 75 0.63 43.15 50.04
N PHE A 76 1.40 42.05 50.06
CA PHE A 76 2.76 42.01 50.61
C PHE A 76 3.56 40.72 50.25
N PHE A 77 4.89 40.85 50.29
CA PHE A 77 5.96 39.84 50.41
C PHE A 77 6.50 39.07 49.19
N GLN A 78 7.51 39.71 48.59
CA GLN A 78 8.89 39.26 48.40
C GLN A 78 9.26 37.75 48.39
N SER A 79 10.11 37.45 47.40
CA SER A 79 11.34 36.64 47.50
C SER A 79 11.19 35.11 47.53
N CYS A 80 11.44 34.49 46.37
CA CYS A 80 12.41 33.39 46.26
C CYS A 80 12.79 33.13 44.78
N GLY A 81 14.05 32.76 44.58
CA GLY A 81 14.75 32.72 43.30
C GLY A 81 14.08 31.91 42.20
N ARG A 82 14.11 32.48 40.99
CA ARG A 82 13.64 31.87 39.75
C ARG A 82 14.66 30.79 39.31
N LYS A 83 14.49 29.56 39.78
CA LYS A 83 15.06 28.38 39.10
C LYS A 83 14.22 28.13 37.85
N GLU A 84 14.83 28.25 36.69
CA GLU A 84 14.26 27.74 35.44
C GLU A 84 13.96 26.24 35.63
N LYS A 85 12.67 25.89 35.66
CA LYS A 85 12.24 24.51 35.49
C LYS A 85 12.58 24.12 34.06
N LYS A 86 13.67 23.35 33.89
CA LYS A 86 13.81 22.45 32.76
C LYS A 86 12.52 21.63 32.69
N THR A 87 11.71 21.93 31.68
CA THR A 87 10.60 21.07 31.28
C THR A 87 11.26 19.82 30.72
N GLU A 88 11.47 18.82 31.58
CA GLU A 88 11.75 17.47 31.12
C GLU A 88 10.61 17.08 30.19
N LYS A 89 10.96 16.88 28.91
CA LYS A 89 10.09 16.18 27.97
C LYS A 89 9.63 14.90 28.67
N PRO A 90 8.32 14.59 28.70
CA PRO A 90 7.86 13.30 29.16
C PRO A 90 8.69 12.22 28.45
N PRO A 91 9.17 11.18 29.16
CA PRO A 91 9.87 10.10 28.50
C PRO A 91 8.98 9.60 27.39
N GLU A 92 9.52 9.57 26.16
CA GLU A 92 8.85 9.02 25.00
C GLU A 92 8.34 7.65 25.41
N ALA A 93 7.01 7.53 25.56
CA ALA A 93 6.40 6.29 25.99
C ALA A 93 6.82 5.22 24.99
N LYS A 94 7.52 4.18 25.45
CA LYS A 94 7.81 3.00 24.62
C LYS A 94 6.51 2.63 23.89
N PRO A 95 6.52 2.44 22.56
CA PRO A 95 5.34 1.98 21.87
C PRO A 95 4.88 0.69 22.56
N ALA A 96 3.68 0.72 23.10
CA ALA A 96 3.15 -0.39 23.86
C ALA A 96 3.02 -1.58 22.90
N GLY A 97 3.68 -2.69 23.24
CA GLY A 97 3.71 -3.89 22.39
C GLY A 97 2.32 -4.47 22.15
N ILE A 98 2.25 -5.43 21.22
CA ILE A 98 1.01 -6.14 20.87
C ILE A 98 0.46 -6.80 22.14
N SER A 99 -0.70 -6.37 22.59
CA SER A 99 -1.32 -6.86 23.84
C SER A 99 -2.25 -8.05 23.59
N ASN A 100 -2.85 -8.12 22.40
CA ASN A 100 -3.74 -9.20 21.99
C ASN A 100 -3.74 -9.36 20.46
N ILE A 101 -3.96 -10.58 19.98
CA ILE A 101 -4.14 -10.91 18.58
C ILE A 101 -5.51 -11.57 18.41
N LEU A 102 -6.33 -11.03 17.52
CA LEU A 102 -7.63 -11.59 17.17
C LEU A 102 -7.54 -12.27 15.82
N PHE A 103 -7.63 -13.60 15.78
CA PHE A 103 -7.52 -14.39 14.56
C PHE A 103 -8.90 -14.80 14.05
N PHE A 104 -9.30 -14.33 12.88
CA PHE A 104 -10.58 -14.62 12.24
C PHE A 104 -10.38 -15.57 11.06
N MET A 105 -11.01 -16.75 11.11
CA MET A 105 -11.13 -17.66 9.98
C MET A 105 -12.48 -17.45 9.28
N GLU A 106 -12.45 -17.09 7.99
CA GLU A 106 -13.68 -17.08 7.20
C GLU A 106 -14.25 -18.50 7.03
N THR A 107 -15.56 -18.67 7.19
CA THR A 107 -16.23 -19.99 7.16
C THR A 107 -17.37 -20.09 6.13
N SER A 108 -17.28 -19.32 5.05
CA SER A 108 -18.18 -19.40 3.90
C SER A 108 -18.03 -20.72 3.12
N ALA A 109 -19.01 -21.04 2.28
CA ALA A 109 -19.01 -22.24 1.46
C ALA A 109 -17.82 -22.30 0.48
N SER A 110 -17.32 -21.15 0.02
CA SER A 110 -16.17 -21.08 -0.89
C SER A 110 -14.87 -21.53 -0.21
N MET A 111 -14.75 -21.35 1.11
CA MET A 111 -13.61 -21.83 1.90
C MET A 111 -13.54 -23.36 2.01
N GLY A 112 -14.65 -24.06 1.76
CA GLY A 112 -14.79 -25.48 2.05
C GLY A 112 -13.83 -26.41 1.29
N GLY A 113 -13.36 -26.02 0.10
CA GLY A 113 -12.42 -26.84 -0.65
C GLY A 113 -10.98 -26.79 -0.14
N TYR A 114 -10.60 -25.72 0.56
CA TYR A 114 -9.27 -25.61 1.18
C TYR A 114 -9.13 -26.48 2.42
N LEU A 115 -10.24 -26.82 3.08
CA LEU A 115 -10.28 -27.62 4.30
C LEU A 115 -10.28 -29.13 4.04
N LYS A 116 -10.37 -29.55 2.76
CA LYS A 116 -10.54 -30.96 2.37
C LYS A 116 -9.24 -31.58 1.85
N GLY A 117 -8.89 -32.74 2.41
CA GLY A 117 -7.64 -33.43 2.10
C GLY A 117 -6.42 -32.72 2.69
N GLU A 118 -5.21 -33.12 2.30
CA GLU A 118 -3.98 -32.45 2.72
C GLU A 118 -3.70 -31.27 1.80
N THR A 119 -3.82 -30.05 2.31
CA THR A 119 -3.72 -28.81 1.54
C THR A 119 -2.70 -27.87 2.16
N ASN A 120 -1.99 -27.10 1.33
CA ASN A 120 -1.06 -26.06 1.80
C ASN A 120 -1.77 -24.98 2.62
N PHE A 121 -3.07 -24.80 2.43
CA PHE A 121 -3.91 -23.95 3.26
C PHE A 121 -3.84 -24.36 4.73
N LYS A 122 -4.09 -25.64 5.04
CA LYS A 122 -4.06 -26.10 6.43
C LYS A 122 -2.67 -25.95 7.03
N VAL A 123 -1.62 -26.26 6.26
CA VAL A 123 -0.23 -26.08 6.70
C VAL A 123 0.06 -24.62 7.04
N ALA A 124 -0.20 -23.70 6.11
CA ALA A 124 0.08 -22.28 6.30
C ALA A 124 -0.74 -21.67 7.44
N VAL A 125 -2.04 -21.96 7.51
CA VAL A 125 -2.94 -21.41 8.52
C VAL A 125 -2.60 -21.95 9.91
N SER A 126 -2.38 -23.27 10.06
CA SER A 126 -1.92 -23.87 11.32
C SER A 126 -0.60 -23.28 11.77
N GLU A 127 0.34 -23.09 10.85
CA GLU A 127 1.62 -22.47 11.17
C GLU A 127 1.44 -21.03 11.64
N VAL A 128 0.73 -20.19 10.88
CA VAL A 128 0.48 -18.78 11.23
C VAL A 128 -0.11 -18.68 12.62
N VAL A 129 -1.22 -19.37 12.89
CA VAL A 129 -1.89 -19.28 14.20
C VAL A 129 -0.97 -19.76 15.33
N THR A 130 -0.15 -20.79 15.08
CA THR A 130 0.85 -21.27 16.05
C THR A 130 1.92 -20.23 16.34
N LYS A 131 2.48 -19.59 15.31
CA LYS A 131 3.52 -18.57 15.48
C LYS A 131 2.98 -17.29 16.11
N LEU A 132 1.73 -16.91 15.82
CA LEU A 132 1.09 -15.76 16.47
C LEU A 132 1.02 -15.95 17.99
N ASN A 133 0.68 -17.15 18.46
CA ASN A 133 0.58 -17.45 19.89
C ASN A 133 1.93 -17.44 20.62
N GLN A 134 3.05 -17.43 19.88
CA GLN A 134 4.40 -17.21 20.43
C GLN A 134 4.74 -15.72 20.56
N ILE A 135 4.01 -14.83 19.87
CA ILE A 135 4.26 -13.39 19.82
C ILE A 135 3.42 -12.66 20.86
N ALA A 136 2.13 -12.96 20.94
CA ALA A 136 1.17 -12.39 21.88
C ALA A 136 -0.02 -13.34 22.06
N PRO A 137 -0.85 -13.19 23.10
CA PRO A 137 -2.05 -13.99 23.27
C PRO A 137 -2.95 -13.95 22.02
N VAL A 138 -3.46 -15.11 21.60
CA VAL A 138 -4.33 -15.24 20.43
C VAL A 138 -5.73 -15.69 20.85
N GLU A 139 -6.74 -14.91 20.47
CA GLU A 139 -8.14 -15.35 20.48
C GLU A 139 -8.56 -15.76 19.07
N VAL A 140 -9.18 -16.93 18.93
CA VAL A 140 -9.64 -17.44 17.64
C VAL A 140 -11.14 -17.25 17.47
N TRP A 141 -11.51 -16.80 16.27
CA TRP A 141 -12.86 -16.47 15.86
C TRP A 141 -13.14 -17.08 14.48
N THR A 142 -14.39 -17.43 14.23
CA THR A 142 -14.90 -17.73 12.89
C THR A 142 -15.79 -16.58 12.41
N ILE A 143 -15.88 -16.38 11.10
CA ILE A 143 -16.71 -15.33 10.53
C ILE A 143 -17.26 -15.73 9.15
N ALA A 144 -18.56 -15.53 8.95
CA ALA A 144 -19.15 -15.53 7.61
C ALA A 144 -20.01 -14.28 7.36
N GLY A 145 -20.47 -13.63 8.45
CA GLY A 145 -21.06 -12.30 8.42
C GLY A 145 -20.89 -11.59 9.76
N LYS A 146 -21.08 -12.31 10.88
CA LYS A 146 -20.76 -11.83 12.23
C LYS A 146 -19.66 -12.69 12.86
N PRO A 147 -18.71 -12.10 13.61
CA PRO A 147 -17.71 -12.87 14.32
C PRO A 147 -18.31 -13.76 15.42
N LYS A 148 -17.83 -15.01 15.50
CA LYS A 148 -18.19 -15.98 16.55
C LYS A 148 -16.90 -16.51 17.21
N PRO A 149 -16.74 -16.42 18.53
CA PRO A 149 -15.53 -16.90 19.19
C PRO A 149 -15.48 -18.43 19.16
N VAL A 150 -14.28 -18.99 18.99
CA VAL A 150 -14.04 -20.43 19.18
C VAL A 150 -13.81 -20.66 20.67
N VAL A 151 -14.88 -21.02 21.39
CA VAL A 151 -14.89 -21.13 22.86
C VAL A 151 -13.89 -22.16 23.38
N GLU A 152 -13.64 -23.22 22.61
CA GLU A 152 -12.69 -24.29 22.92
C GLU A 152 -11.22 -23.82 22.85
N GLY A 153 -10.99 -22.62 22.31
CA GLY A 153 -9.70 -21.98 22.25
C GLY A 153 -8.80 -22.44 21.10
N TYR A 154 -7.59 -21.90 21.11
CA TYR A 154 -6.59 -22.05 20.06
C TYR A 154 -6.22 -23.52 19.74
N ASN A 155 -6.00 -24.36 20.76
CA ASN A 155 -5.56 -25.75 20.55
C ASN A 155 -6.63 -26.55 19.80
N GLN A 156 -7.89 -26.41 20.19
CA GLN A 156 -8.99 -27.11 19.55
C GLN A 156 -9.25 -26.58 18.14
N PHE A 157 -9.05 -25.28 17.91
CA PHE A 157 -9.09 -24.73 16.54
C PHE A 157 -8.08 -25.40 15.61
N VAL A 158 -6.84 -25.59 16.04
CA VAL A 158 -5.80 -26.26 15.22
C VAL A 158 -6.19 -27.70 14.91
N VAL A 159 -6.76 -28.42 15.88
CA VAL A 159 -7.32 -29.77 15.67
C VAL A 159 -8.47 -29.72 14.67
N ASN A 160 -9.46 -28.85 14.89
CA ASN A 160 -10.65 -28.73 14.04
C ASN A 160 -10.28 -28.36 12.59
N LEU A 161 -9.26 -27.52 12.40
CA LEU A 161 -8.74 -27.18 11.07
C LEU A 161 -8.23 -28.42 10.32
N ALA A 162 -7.68 -29.41 11.04
CA ALA A 162 -7.20 -30.67 10.47
C ALA A 162 -8.33 -31.70 10.26
N THR A 163 -9.33 -31.74 11.15
CA THR A 163 -10.26 -32.88 11.28
C THR A 163 -11.72 -32.58 10.94
N THR A 164 -12.15 -31.32 10.95
CA THR A 164 -13.58 -30.96 10.98
C THR A 164 -13.94 -30.00 9.83
N PRO A 165 -15.11 -30.15 9.18
CA PRO A 165 -15.60 -29.16 8.22
C PRO A 165 -15.96 -27.84 8.93
N LEU A 166 -15.11 -26.82 8.84
CA LEU A 166 -15.37 -25.50 9.42
C LEU A 166 -16.27 -24.60 8.55
N ALA A 167 -16.32 -24.84 7.24
CA ALA A 167 -17.12 -24.06 6.29
C ALA A 167 -18.60 -24.47 6.31
N THR A 168 -19.45 -23.70 7.00
CA THR A 168 -20.86 -24.06 7.24
C THR A 168 -21.87 -23.02 6.76
N GLU A 169 -21.43 -21.80 6.44
CA GLU A 169 -22.34 -20.71 6.03
C GLU A 169 -22.33 -20.47 4.51
N ARG A 170 -23.47 -20.05 3.94
CA ARG A 170 -23.67 -20.05 2.47
C ARG A 170 -22.97 -18.92 1.72
N SER A 171 -22.82 -17.74 2.32
CA SER A 171 -22.29 -16.56 1.65
C SER A 171 -21.64 -15.62 2.64
N SER A 172 -20.67 -14.84 2.16
CA SER A 172 -19.94 -13.84 2.91
C SER A 172 -19.87 -12.54 2.14
N GLU A 173 -20.40 -11.48 2.74
CA GLU A 173 -20.28 -10.13 2.22
C GLU A 173 -18.95 -9.56 2.70
N LEU A 174 -17.90 -9.65 1.86
CA LEU A 174 -16.52 -9.28 2.22
C LEU A 174 -16.42 -7.90 2.88
N HIS A 175 -17.13 -6.90 2.37
CA HIS A 175 -17.11 -5.55 2.95
C HIS A 175 -17.60 -5.52 4.40
N LYS A 176 -18.59 -6.35 4.78
CA LYS A 176 -19.07 -6.49 6.16
C LYS A 176 -18.04 -7.21 7.02
N ILE A 177 -17.40 -8.27 6.48
CA ILE A 177 -16.32 -8.98 7.17
C ILE A 177 -15.16 -8.04 7.50
N PHE A 178 -14.66 -7.27 6.51
CA PHE A 178 -13.59 -6.30 6.74
C PHE A 178 -14.00 -5.21 7.73
N LYS A 179 -15.27 -4.79 7.73
CA LYS A 179 -15.79 -3.86 8.73
C LYS A 179 -15.76 -4.42 10.14
N GLU A 180 -16.27 -5.63 10.35
CA GLU A 180 -16.29 -6.29 11.66
C GLU A 180 -14.87 -6.56 12.17
N VAL A 181 -13.98 -7.09 11.32
CA VAL A 181 -12.58 -7.36 11.67
C VAL A 181 -11.83 -6.05 11.97
N GLY A 182 -11.95 -5.04 11.10
CA GLY A 182 -11.30 -3.75 11.29
C GLY A 182 -11.76 -3.01 12.54
N ALA A 183 -13.04 -3.13 12.93
CA ALA A 183 -13.58 -2.53 14.15
C ALA A 183 -12.97 -3.12 15.44
N LYS A 184 -12.37 -4.32 15.36
CA LYS A 184 -11.70 -5.00 16.48
C LYS A 184 -10.21 -4.65 16.59
N ALA A 185 -9.61 -4.09 15.56
CA ALA A 185 -8.20 -3.70 15.50
C ALA A 185 -7.92 -2.36 16.24
N LYS A 186 -8.29 -2.28 17.53
CA LYS A 186 -8.20 -1.07 18.35
C LYS A 186 -7.14 -1.18 19.45
N GLY A 187 -6.65 -0.03 19.92
CA GLY A 187 -5.67 0.02 21.01
C GLY A 187 -4.37 -0.67 20.61
N ASN A 188 -3.97 -1.69 21.38
CA ASN A 188 -2.79 -2.52 21.12
C ASN A 188 -3.16 -3.91 20.55
N THR A 189 -4.32 -4.01 19.91
CA THR A 189 -4.83 -5.25 19.31
C THR A 189 -4.55 -5.28 17.82
N VAL A 190 -4.05 -6.40 17.33
CA VAL A 190 -3.94 -6.68 15.89
C VAL A 190 -4.96 -7.75 15.51
N ALA A 191 -5.71 -7.52 14.44
CA ALA A 191 -6.69 -8.46 13.92
C ALA A 191 -6.17 -9.12 12.64
N LEU A 192 -6.35 -10.44 12.51
CA LEU A 192 -6.02 -11.19 11.31
C LEU A 192 -7.27 -11.80 10.69
N LEU A 193 -7.40 -11.77 9.37
CA LEU A 193 -8.48 -12.42 8.64
C LEU A 193 -7.89 -13.37 7.60
N VAL A 194 -8.28 -14.64 7.66
CA VAL A 194 -8.00 -15.65 6.64
C VAL A 194 -9.23 -15.82 5.74
N SER A 195 -9.08 -15.61 4.45
CA SER A 195 -10.18 -15.61 3.47
C SER A 195 -9.67 -15.94 2.07
N ASP A 196 -10.51 -16.53 1.22
CA ASP A 196 -10.24 -16.67 -0.22
C ASP A 196 -10.53 -15.38 -1.01
N CYS A 197 -11.14 -14.39 -0.35
CA CYS A 197 -11.52 -13.08 -0.86
C CYS A 197 -12.38 -13.14 -2.13
N ILE A 198 -13.17 -14.21 -2.30
CA ILE A 198 -14.10 -14.34 -3.43
C ILE A 198 -15.34 -13.49 -3.16
N LEU A 199 -15.61 -12.53 -4.06
CA LEU A 199 -16.84 -11.75 -4.01
C LEU A 199 -18.04 -12.61 -4.40
N SER A 200 -19.09 -12.58 -3.56
CA SER A 200 -20.40 -13.10 -3.93
C SER A 200 -21.53 -12.22 -3.38
N PHE A 201 -22.44 -11.81 -4.25
CA PHE A 201 -23.77 -11.33 -3.88
C PHE A 201 -24.66 -12.49 -3.40
N PRO A 202 -25.80 -12.20 -2.73
CA PRO A 202 -26.74 -13.23 -2.33
C PRO A 202 -27.27 -14.04 -3.52
N ASP A 203 -27.47 -15.35 -3.34
CA ASP A 203 -27.98 -16.25 -4.38
C ASP A 203 -29.25 -15.73 -5.09
N ALA A 204 -30.15 -15.09 -4.33
CA ALA A 204 -31.40 -14.57 -4.86
C ALA A 204 -31.19 -13.44 -5.88
N GLU A 205 -30.12 -12.66 -5.72
CA GLU A 205 -29.76 -11.60 -6.66
C GLU A 205 -29.04 -12.19 -7.88
N ILE A 206 -28.13 -13.14 -7.68
CA ILE A 206 -27.43 -13.82 -8.78
C ILE A 206 -28.42 -14.57 -9.69
N ARG A 207 -29.46 -15.21 -9.12
CA ARG A 207 -30.51 -15.86 -9.93
C ARG A 207 -31.28 -14.88 -10.81
N LYS A 208 -31.45 -13.63 -10.37
CA LYS A 208 -32.12 -12.57 -11.15
C LYS A 208 -31.18 -12.00 -12.21
N ASN A 209 -29.90 -11.89 -11.89
CA ASN A 209 -28.86 -11.38 -12.78
C ASN A 209 -27.54 -12.13 -12.53
N PRO A 210 -27.22 -13.15 -13.35
CA PRO A 210 -25.99 -13.93 -13.20
C PRO A 210 -24.71 -13.10 -13.31
N GLU A 211 -24.77 -11.93 -13.97
CA GLU A 211 -23.62 -11.04 -14.14
C GLU A 211 -23.45 -10.04 -12.98
N ILE A 212 -24.33 -10.03 -11.97
CA ILE A 212 -24.31 -9.02 -10.90
C ILE A 212 -22.97 -8.94 -10.18
N ASN A 213 -22.34 -10.09 -9.91
CA ASN A 213 -21.03 -10.18 -9.28
C ASN A 213 -19.96 -9.44 -10.09
N ARG A 214 -19.99 -9.56 -11.42
CA ARG A 214 -19.04 -8.89 -12.32
C ARG A 214 -19.37 -7.41 -12.49
N GLN A 215 -20.64 -7.09 -12.75
CA GLN A 215 -21.12 -5.73 -13.01
C GLN A 215 -20.91 -4.79 -11.81
N ASN A 216 -21.07 -5.31 -10.59
CA ASN A 216 -21.01 -4.51 -9.37
C ASN A 216 -19.68 -4.62 -8.62
N ALA A 217 -18.74 -5.45 -9.07
CA ALA A 217 -17.43 -5.56 -8.43
C ALA A 217 -16.70 -4.21 -8.40
N GLU A 218 -16.71 -3.47 -9.50
CA GLU A 218 -16.04 -2.17 -9.53
C GLU A 218 -16.80 -1.08 -8.76
N SER A 219 -18.11 -0.97 -8.96
CA SER A 219 -18.89 0.14 -8.41
C SER A 219 -19.22 -0.03 -6.93
N VAL A 220 -19.58 -1.25 -6.51
CA VAL A 220 -20.04 -1.52 -5.14
C VAL A 220 -18.90 -2.01 -4.26
N LEU A 221 -18.21 -3.10 -4.63
CA LEU A 221 -17.17 -3.68 -3.77
C LEU A 221 -16.00 -2.70 -3.58
N LYS A 222 -15.44 -2.15 -4.67
CA LYS A 222 -14.31 -1.20 -4.57
C LYS A 222 -14.65 -0.02 -3.68
N SER A 223 -15.83 0.58 -3.88
CA SER A 223 -16.31 1.74 -3.13
C SER A 223 -16.50 1.43 -1.64
N GLN A 224 -17.20 0.34 -1.30
CA GLN A 224 -17.42 -0.06 0.09
C GLN A 224 -16.13 -0.42 0.83
N ILE A 225 -15.20 -1.09 0.15
CA ILE A 225 -13.88 -1.38 0.70
C ILE A 225 -13.09 -0.09 0.89
N ASN A 226 -13.11 0.82 -0.09
CA ASN A 226 -12.46 2.13 0.03
C ASN A 226 -12.98 2.90 1.25
N ASP A 227 -14.29 3.05 1.39
CA ASP A 227 -14.92 3.76 2.51
C ASP A 227 -14.49 3.17 3.86
N GLN A 228 -14.51 1.83 3.96
CA GLN A 228 -14.12 1.13 5.18
C GLN A 228 -12.65 1.39 5.52
N PHE A 229 -11.73 1.22 4.58
CA PHE A 229 -10.30 1.43 4.83
C PHE A 229 -9.92 2.91 4.97
N ALA A 230 -10.65 3.84 4.34
CA ALA A 230 -10.48 5.27 4.55
C ALA A 230 -10.87 5.66 5.98
N SER A 231 -11.93 5.05 6.53
CA SER A 231 -12.32 5.21 7.94
C SER A 231 -11.28 4.61 8.91
N LEU A 232 -10.72 3.44 8.59
CA LEU A 232 -9.66 2.82 9.38
C LEU A 232 -8.36 3.65 9.35
N LYS A 233 -7.97 4.15 8.18
CA LYS A 233 -6.80 5.04 8.02
C LYS A 233 -6.89 6.28 8.89
N LYS A 234 -8.06 6.92 9.01
CA LYS A 234 -8.28 8.07 9.90
C LYS A 234 -8.02 7.73 11.38
N GLN A 235 -8.13 6.46 11.76
CA GLN A 235 -7.84 5.95 13.11
C GLN A 235 -6.38 5.48 13.28
N GLY A 236 -5.51 5.74 12.29
CA GLY A 236 -4.13 5.27 12.30
C GLY A 236 -3.98 3.76 12.07
N ILE A 237 -5.04 3.09 11.59
CA ILE A 237 -5.03 1.67 11.27
C ILE A 237 -4.47 1.48 9.86
N SER A 238 -3.57 0.51 9.76
CA SER A 238 -2.91 0.02 8.56
C SER A 238 -3.33 -1.42 8.28
N ALA A 239 -2.98 -1.95 7.12
CA ALA A 239 -3.21 -3.33 6.78
C ALA A 239 -2.06 -3.94 6.00
N THR A 240 -1.86 -5.24 6.13
CA THR A 240 -0.97 -6.03 5.27
C THR A 240 -1.76 -7.20 4.73
N VAL A 241 -1.58 -7.53 3.46
CA VAL A 241 -2.08 -8.78 2.88
C VAL A 241 -0.92 -9.69 2.55
N LEU A 242 -1.01 -10.94 3.00
CA LEU A 242 -0.13 -12.03 2.65
C LEU A 242 -0.91 -12.99 1.74
N ALA A 243 -0.40 -13.23 0.53
CA ALA A 243 -1.05 -14.08 -0.46
C ALA A 243 -0.33 -15.43 -0.59
N TYR A 244 -1.11 -16.50 -0.58
CA TYR A 244 -0.65 -17.89 -0.66
C TYR A 244 -1.45 -18.63 -1.73
N SER A 245 -0.91 -19.75 -2.19
CA SER A 245 -1.61 -20.68 -3.09
C SER A 245 -1.72 -22.05 -2.44
N SER A 246 -2.87 -22.70 -2.62
CA SER A 246 -3.12 -24.05 -2.13
C SER A 246 -3.94 -24.84 -3.13
N GLY A 247 -3.77 -26.17 -3.12
CA GLY A 247 -4.74 -27.06 -3.77
C GLY A 247 -6.13 -26.90 -3.15
N PHE A 248 -7.15 -26.97 -4.00
CA PHE A 248 -8.56 -26.90 -3.64
C PHE A 248 -9.28 -28.20 -4.01
N ASN A 249 -9.91 -28.85 -3.02
CA ASN A 249 -10.57 -30.14 -3.18
C ASN A 249 -12.05 -30.03 -2.81
N GLY A 250 -12.93 -29.75 -3.77
CA GLY A 250 -14.32 -29.49 -3.40
C GLY A 250 -15.20 -28.95 -4.51
N THR A 251 -16.35 -28.45 -4.10
CA THR A 251 -17.25 -27.72 -4.99
C THR A 251 -16.83 -26.26 -4.97
N TYR A 252 -16.40 -25.77 -6.12
CA TYR A 252 -16.16 -24.37 -6.39
C TYR A 252 -17.41 -23.75 -7.02
N TYR A 253 -17.73 -22.53 -6.63
CA TYR A 253 -18.82 -21.75 -7.21
C TYR A 253 -18.18 -20.59 -7.99
N ASP A 254 -18.44 -20.52 -9.29
CA ASP A 254 -17.97 -19.39 -10.10
C ASP A 254 -18.81 -18.13 -9.85
N TYR A 255 -18.46 -17.01 -10.50
CA TYR A 255 -19.17 -15.75 -10.30
C TYR A 255 -20.65 -15.78 -10.69
N GLN A 256 -21.10 -16.77 -11.48
CA GLN A 256 -22.51 -16.99 -11.83
C GLN A 256 -23.18 -18.02 -10.91
N ASN A 257 -22.47 -18.49 -9.87
CA ASN A 257 -22.88 -19.54 -8.94
C ASN A 257 -23.01 -20.94 -9.59
N ASN A 258 -22.36 -21.17 -10.74
CA ASN A 258 -22.27 -22.52 -11.31
C ASN A 258 -21.26 -23.35 -10.51
N LYS A 259 -21.57 -24.64 -10.35
CA LYS A 259 -20.76 -25.56 -9.57
C LYS A 259 -19.69 -26.22 -10.44
N HIS A 260 -18.45 -26.17 -9.97
CA HIS A 260 -17.30 -26.86 -10.55
C HIS A 260 -16.71 -27.81 -9.52
N LYS A 261 -16.54 -29.09 -9.86
CA LYS A 261 -15.84 -30.03 -8.98
C LYS A 261 -14.35 -29.93 -9.23
N LEU A 262 -13.60 -29.49 -8.23
CA LEU A 262 -12.14 -29.34 -8.31
C LEU A 262 -11.45 -30.39 -7.45
N THR A 263 -10.31 -30.86 -7.95
CA THR A 263 -9.44 -31.83 -7.26
C THR A 263 -7.99 -31.35 -7.42
N GLY A 264 -7.44 -30.79 -6.35
CA GLY A 264 -6.07 -30.29 -6.31
C GLY A 264 -5.79 -29.03 -7.13
N GLU A 265 -6.80 -28.38 -7.71
CA GLU A 265 -6.60 -27.17 -8.52
C GLU A 265 -6.01 -26.05 -7.63
N SER A 266 -4.92 -25.42 -8.08
CA SER A 266 -4.24 -24.36 -7.32
C SER A 266 -5.10 -23.11 -7.27
N ARG A 267 -5.46 -22.68 -6.06
CA ARG A 267 -6.28 -21.50 -5.81
C ARG A 267 -5.66 -20.59 -4.73
N PRO A 268 -5.74 -19.26 -4.90
CA PRO A 268 -5.24 -18.32 -3.92
C PRO A 268 -6.07 -18.25 -2.65
N PHE A 269 -5.41 -18.00 -1.53
CA PHE A 269 -6.03 -17.50 -0.30
C PHE A 269 -5.15 -16.42 0.33
N TYR A 270 -5.75 -15.62 1.20
CA TYR A 270 -5.13 -14.41 1.74
C TYR A 270 -5.24 -14.37 3.25
N ILE A 271 -4.19 -13.83 3.87
CA ILE A 271 -4.18 -13.48 5.28
C ILE A 271 -4.01 -11.97 5.37
N TRP A 272 -5.04 -11.28 5.83
CA TRP A 272 -5.02 -9.87 6.12
C TRP A 272 -4.60 -9.65 7.57
N ILE A 273 -3.71 -8.71 7.82
CA ILE A 273 -3.24 -8.29 9.13
C ILE A 273 -3.62 -6.81 9.26
N ILE A 274 -4.45 -6.47 10.25
CA ILE A 274 -5.07 -5.14 10.37
C ILE A 274 -4.83 -4.62 11.79
N GLY A 275 -4.29 -3.41 11.91
CA GLY A 275 -3.96 -2.81 13.21
C GLY A 275 -3.20 -1.51 13.06
N LYS A 276 -2.87 -0.89 14.20
CA LYS A 276 -2.00 0.28 14.19
C LYS A 276 -0.68 -0.04 13.52
N GLN A 277 -0.15 0.93 12.79
CA GLN A 277 0.95 0.67 11.86
C GLN A 277 2.22 0.15 12.52
N GLU A 278 2.58 0.70 13.67
CA GLU A 278 3.72 0.25 14.46
C GLU A 278 3.57 -1.21 14.92
N LEU A 279 2.35 -1.64 15.23
CA LEU A 279 2.04 -3.00 15.67
C LEU A 279 2.02 -3.99 14.50
N VAL A 280 1.45 -3.58 13.36
CA VAL A 280 1.45 -4.38 12.13
C VAL A 280 2.88 -4.57 11.62
N GLY A 281 3.69 -3.51 11.61
CA GLY A 281 5.10 -3.60 11.24
C GLY A 281 5.91 -4.52 12.16
N ASP A 282 5.68 -4.44 13.47
CA ASP A 282 6.30 -5.35 14.45
C ASP A 282 5.88 -6.81 14.25
N LEU A 283 4.57 -7.05 14.08
CA LEU A 283 4.02 -8.39 13.86
C LEU A 283 4.55 -9.01 12.57
N ASN A 284 4.53 -8.25 11.47
CA ASN A 284 5.02 -8.72 10.16
C ASN A 284 6.48 -9.13 10.24
N ARG A 285 7.33 -8.32 10.90
CA ARG A 285 8.75 -8.66 11.06
C ARG A 285 8.92 -9.97 11.82
N LYS A 286 8.26 -10.11 12.98
CA LYS A 286 8.32 -11.33 13.79
C LYS A 286 7.80 -12.56 13.04
N LEU A 287 6.65 -12.45 12.35
CA LEU A 287 6.12 -13.52 11.52
C LEU A 287 7.10 -13.88 10.39
N SER A 288 7.71 -12.89 9.75
CA SER A 288 8.67 -13.13 8.66
C SER A 288 9.91 -13.91 9.12
N GLU A 289 10.30 -13.79 10.40
CA GLU A 289 11.39 -14.53 11.02
C GLU A 289 10.96 -15.94 11.45
N LEU A 290 9.75 -16.07 12.02
CA LEU A 290 9.27 -17.32 12.62
C LEU A 290 8.66 -18.32 11.63
N MET A 291 8.10 -17.84 10.52
CA MET A 291 7.38 -18.65 9.54
C MET A 291 8.33 -19.40 8.60
N ILE A 292 8.10 -20.69 8.41
CA ILE A 292 8.72 -21.53 7.39
C ILE A 292 7.95 -21.37 6.08
N THR A 293 6.63 -21.47 6.11
CA THR A 293 5.76 -21.30 4.92
C THR A 293 5.69 -19.82 4.56
N LYS A 294 6.49 -19.37 3.60
CA LYS A 294 6.48 -17.96 3.16
C LYS A 294 5.28 -17.66 2.25
N PRO A 295 4.69 -16.46 2.33
CA PRO A 295 3.71 -16.02 1.35
C PRO A 295 4.36 -15.85 -0.02
N ALA A 296 3.61 -16.13 -1.08
CA ALA A 296 4.07 -15.93 -2.46
C ALA A 296 4.13 -14.44 -2.82
N LYS A 297 3.22 -13.64 -2.26
CA LYS A 297 3.20 -12.17 -2.39
C LYS A 297 2.80 -11.53 -1.07
N GLN A 298 3.26 -10.31 -0.84
CA GLN A 298 2.87 -9.47 0.28
C GLN A 298 2.62 -8.05 -0.22
N LEU A 299 1.63 -7.37 0.35
CA LEU A 299 1.42 -5.95 0.13
C LEU A 299 1.04 -5.26 1.44
N ASP A 300 1.80 -4.24 1.81
CA ASP A 300 1.57 -3.43 3.00
C ASP A 300 0.88 -2.11 2.60
N PHE A 301 -0.24 -1.82 3.27
CA PHE A 301 -1.07 -0.63 3.16
C PHE A 301 -0.96 0.23 4.41
N GLY A 302 -0.52 1.46 4.24
CA GLY A 302 -0.19 2.37 5.33
C GLY A 302 1.17 3.00 5.08
N ALA A 303 1.36 4.23 5.55
CA ALA A 303 2.63 4.92 5.44
C ALA A 303 2.94 5.54 6.79
N SER A 304 4.04 5.08 7.40
CA SER A 304 4.66 5.81 8.50
C SER A 304 5.15 7.05 7.81
N GLY A 305 4.66 8.22 8.24
CA GLY A 305 4.87 9.47 7.52
C GLY A 305 6.28 9.62 6.97
N ALA A 306 6.41 10.33 5.85
CA ALA A 306 7.62 10.35 5.03
C ALA A 306 8.92 10.39 5.84
N LEU A 307 9.85 9.50 5.49
CA LEU A 307 11.23 9.56 5.95
C LEU A 307 11.85 10.87 5.47
N LYS A 308 12.41 11.65 6.40
CA LYS A 308 13.03 12.96 6.10
C LYS A 308 14.54 12.98 6.33
N GLN A 309 15.06 11.92 6.92
CA GLN A 309 16.47 11.81 7.30
C GLN A 309 17.26 11.18 6.15
N PHE A 310 18.44 11.73 5.91
CA PHE A 310 19.43 11.22 4.98
C PHE A 310 20.82 11.61 5.49
N ASP A 311 21.82 10.85 5.06
CA ASP A 311 23.22 11.19 5.29
C ASP A 311 23.89 11.54 3.98
N LEU A 312 24.58 12.68 3.92
CA LEU A 312 25.34 13.05 2.73
C LEU A 312 26.75 12.46 2.81
N PHE A 313 27.13 11.70 1.79
CA PHE A 313 28.49 11.20 1.66
C PHE A 313 29.41 12.29 1.09
N PHE A 314 30.66 12.32 1.53
CA PHE A 314 31.64 13.35 1.16
C PHE A 314 32.76 12.87 0.23
N SER A 315 32.85 11.57 -0.02
CA SER A 315 33.71 11.00 -1.05
C SER A 315 33.09 9.83 -1.83
N LEU A 316 32.08 9.14 -1.27
CA LEU A 316 31.39 8.07 -1.99
C LEU A 316 30.71 8.60 -3.26
N ASN A 317 31.05 8.00 -4.41
CA ASN A 317 30.59 8.39 -5.74
C ASN A 317 30.78 9.88 -6.05
N LYS A 318 31.73 10.54 -5.39
CA LYS A 318 32.02 11.95 -5.64
C LYS A 318 32.65 12.13 -7.01
N LYS A 319 32.08 13.03 -7.80
CA LYS A 319 32.65 13.58 -9.03
C LYS A 319 32.46 15.09 -9.05
N GLY A 320 33.46 15.82 -9.56
CA GLY A 320 33.45 17.28 -9.61
C GLY A 320 33.83 17.93 -8.28
N GLU A 321 33.81 19.27 -8.29
CA GLU A 321 34.19 20.10 -7.14
C GLU A 321 32.94 20.52 -6.37
N TRP A 322 32.90 20.13 -5.10
CA TRP A 322 31.88 20.49 -4.11
C TRP A 322 32.31 20.04 -2.71
N ARG A 323 31.73 20.68 -1.70
CA ARG A 323 31.86 20.34 -0.28
C ARG A 323 30.52 19.92 0.29
N ALA A 324 30.50 18.78 0.99
CA ALA A 324 29.30 18.32 1.69
C ALA A 324 29.01 19.23 2.90
N GLU A 325 27.76 19.63 3.03
CA GLU A 325 27.21 20.36 4.17
C GLU A 325 26.01 19.61 4.76
N LYS A 326 25.59 19.99 5.97
CA LYS A 326 24.52 19.29 6.71
C LYS A 326 23.22 19.12 5.92
N ALA A 327 22.89 20.06 5.04
CA ALA A 327 21.64 20.08 4.28
C ALA A 327 21.85 20.30 2.78
N GLY A 328 23.03 19.96 2.24
CA GLY A 328 23.32 20.28 0.84
C GLY A 328 24.78 20.21 0.42
N LEU A 329 25.05 20.77 -0.76
CA LEU A 329 26.39 20.97 -1.31
C LEU A 329 26.70 22.46 -1.32
N ALA A 330 27.92 22.82 -0.94
CA ALA A 330 28.50 24.16 -1.09
C ALA A 330 29.74 24.09 -1.99
N GLU A 331 30.20 25.24 -2.50
CA GLU A 331 31.38 25.32 -3.38
C GLU A 331 31.19 24.44 -4.64
N LEU A 332 29.93 24.30 -5.08
CA LEU A 332 29.54 23.42 -6.17
C LEU A 332 29.86 24.05 -7.53
N THR A 333 30.87 23.51 -8.20
CA THR A 333 31.19 23.90 -9.58
C THR A 333 30.61 22.89 -10.57
N VAL A 334 29.66 23.35 -11.39
CA VAL A 334 29.05 22.53 -12.46
C VAL A 334 29.15 23.24 -13.80
N LYS A 335 29.56 22.51 -14.83
CA LYS A 335 29.50 22.95 -16.24
C LYS A 335 28.86 21.82 -17.06
N PRO A 336 28.21 22.11 -18.21
CA PRO A 336 27.61 21.07 -19.05
C PRO A 336 28.55 19.91 -19.41
N ALA A 337 29.85 20.20 -19.63
CA ALA A 337 30.87 19.20 -19.94
C ALA A 337 31.51 18.54 -18.69
N ALA A 338 31.26 19.08 -17.50
CA ALA A 338 31.84 18.64 -16.24
C ALA A 338 30.74 18.61 -15.15
N PRO A 339 29.84 17.59 -15.19
CA PRO A 339 28.80 17.44 -14.19
C PRO A 339 29.39 17.02 -12.84
N ALA A 340 28.70 17.39 -11.77
CA ALA A 340 29.01 16.94 -10.42
C ALA A 340 28.15 15.73 -10.04
N GLU A 341 28.70 14.81 -9.25
CA GLU A 341 27.96 13.67 -8.70
C GLU A 341 28.17 13.59 -7.20
N PHE A 342 27.10 13.26 -6.48
CA PHE A 342 27.09 13.09 -5.04
C PHE A 342 26.18 11.94 -4.63
N ALA A 343 26.45 11.34 -3.47
CA ALA A 343 25.66 10.25 -2.93
C ALA A 343 25.02 10.62 -1.60
N VAL A 344 23.79 10.13 -1.40
CA VAL A 344 23.09 10.19 -0.10
C VAL A 344 22.75 8.79 0.37
N GLY A 345 22.91 8.56 1.67
CA GLY A 345 22.45 7.38 2.37
C GLY A 345 21.04 7.61 2.91
N VAL A 346 20.18 6.59 2.77
CA VAL A 346 18.86 6.57 3.40
C VAL A 346 18.59 5.22 4.07
N ASN A 347 17.87 5.25 5.19
CA ASN A 347 17.38 4.06 5.87
C ASN A 347 15.90 3.80 5.53
N LEU A 348 15.67 2.87 4.61
CA LEU A 348 14.36 2.45 4.11
C LEU A 348 13.86 1.18 4.78
N ASN A 349 14.56 0.62 5.77
CA ASN A 349 14.19 -0.66 6.39
C ASN A 349 12.81 -0.64 7.07
N GLY A 350 12.31 0.55 7.42
CA GLY A 350 10.95 0.75 7.96
C GLY A 350 9.85 0.88 6.90
N LEU A 351 10.20 0.92 5.61
CA LEU A 351 9.23 0.97 4.52
C LEU A 351 8.76 -0.44 4.14
N PRO A 352 7.62 -0.57 3.44
CA PRO A 352 7.21 -1.84 2.84
C PRO A 352 8.30 -2.47 1.97
N GLY A 353 8.42 -3.79 1.97
CA GLY A 353 9.53 -4.49 1.29
C GLY A 353 9.63 -4.17 -0.21
N TYR A 354 8.50 -3.99 -0.89
CA TYR A 354 8.45 -3.58 -2.31
C TYR A 354 9.01 -2.17 -2.53
N ALA A 355 8.82 -1.25 -1.57
CA ALA A 355 9.29 0.13 -1.65
C ALA A 355 10.81 0.25 -1.39
N GLN A 356 11.43 -0.82 -0.92
CA GLN A 356 12.88 -0.96 -0.74
C GLN A 356 13.57 -1.57 -1.98
N VAL A 357 12.82 -1.99 -3.01
CA VAL A 357 13.43 -2.59 -4.21
C VAL A 357 14.05 -1.49 -5.07
N GLU A 358 15.30 -1.70 -5.53
CA GLU A 358 16.05 -0.72 -6.32
C GLU A 358 15.27 -0.25 -7.56
N ASP A 359 14.66 -1.17 -8.30
CA ASP A 359 13.86 -0.85 -9.49
C ASP A 359 12.61 -0.04 -9.17
N PHE A 360 11.96 -0.33 -8.03
CA PHE A 360 10.82 0.44 -7.58
C PHE A 360 11.23 1.89 -7.28
N ILE A 361 12.35 2.09 -6.56
CA ILE A 361 12.86 3.42 -6.22
C ILE A 361 13.22 4.17 -7.49
N ARG A 362 13.96 3.54 -8.43
CA ARG A 362 14.35 4.16 -9.71
C ARG A 362 13.15 4.60 -10.53
N LYS A 363 12.10 3.78 -10.58
CA LYS A 363 10.88 4.04 -11.35
C LYS A 363 10.03 5.17 -10.75
N ASN A 364 9.96 5.25 -9.42
CA ASN A 364 8.96 6.08 -8.74
C ASN A 364 9.54 7.34 -8.06
N LEU A 365 10.86 7.43 -7.84
CA LEU A 365 11.46 8.60 -7.21
C LEU A 365 11.40 9.82 -8.12
N VAL A 366 10.92 10.92 -7.57
CA VAL A 366 10.75 12.21 -8.24
C VAL A 366 11.78 13.18 -7.69
N VAL A 367 12.52 13.84 -8.59
CA VAL A 367 13.45 14.93 -8.26
C VAL A 367 12.89 16.22 -8.83
N THR A 368 12.79 17.26 -8.00
CA THR A 368 12.36 18.60 -8.41
C THR A 368 13.40 19.62 -7.98
N ALA A 369 13.94 20.38 -8.93
CA ALA A 369 14.94 21.40 -8.69
C ALA A 369 14.70 22.56 -9.66
N PRO A 370 13.96 23.62 -9.28
CA PRO A 370 13.60 24.70 -10.22
C PRO A 370 14.82 25.40 -10.85
N ASN A 371 15.90 25.56 -10.08
CA ASN A 371 17.11 26.29 -10.50
C ASN A 371 18.31 25.36 -10.77
N ALA A 372 18.09 24.06 -10.98
CA ALA A 372 19.16 23.11 -11.30
C ALA A 372 18.64 21.96 -12.17
N THR A 373 19.56 21.27 -12.84
CA THR A 373 19.25 19.97 -13.46
C THR A 373 19.88 18.87 -12.64
N VAL A 374 19.06 18.11 -11.92
CA VAL A 374 19.49 17.03 -11.03
C VAL A 374 18.80 15.73 -11.45
N LYS A 375 19.59 14.66 -11.64
CA LYS A 375 19.09 13.35 -12.04
C LYS A 375 19.55 12.27 -11.07
N LEU A 376 18.66 11.35 -10.73
CA LEU A 376 19.03 10.10 -10.08
C LEU A 376 19.76 9.23 -11.11
N ILE A 377 21.01 8.86 -10.83
CA ILE A 377 21.81 8.01 -11.73
C ILE A 377 22.03 6.60 -11.18
N ASN A 378 21.98 6.42 -9.85
CA ASN A 378 22.16 5.12 -9.25
C ASN A 378 21.35 4.95 -7.95
N VAL A 379 20.82 3.73 -7.75
CA VAL A 379 20.22 3.26 -6.50
C VAL A 379 20.81 1.89 -6.23
N GLN A 380 21.41 1.72 -5.05
CA GLN A 380 21.98 0.44 -4.65
C GLN A 380 21.77 0.20 -3.17
N LYS A 381 21.51 -1.05 -2.80
CA LYS A 381 21.58 -1.49 -1.41
C LYS A 381 22.99 -1.34 -0.86
N LYS A 382 23.13 -1.07 0.44
CA LYS A 382 24.44 -0.86 1.08
C LYS A 382 25.41 -2.02 0.86
N GLU A 383 24.90 -3.25 0.78
CA GLU A 383 25.71 -4.46 0.59
C GLU A 383 26.38 -4.52 -0.78
N LYS A 384 25.86 -3.77 -1.77
CA LYS A 384 26.44 -3.66 -3.12
C LYS A 384 27.44 -2.50 -3.24
N VAL A 385 27.62 -1.70 -2.21
CA VAL A 385 28.54 -0.55 -2.23
C VAL A 385 29.98 -1.04 -2.05
N ALA A 386 30.87 -0.66 -2.96
CA ALA A 386 32.30 -0.94 -2.83
C ALA A 386 32.91 -0.13 -1.66
N THR A 387 33.39 -0.81 -0.63
CA THR A 387 33.90 -0.19 0.61
C THR A 387 35.42 -0.02 0.66
N ASN A 388 36.15 -0.58 -0.31
CA ASN A 388 37.61 -0.60 -0.36
C ASN A 388 38.28 0.79 -0.41
N ARG A 389 37.54 1.85 -0.77
CA ARG A 389 38.04 3.23 -0.87
C ARG A 389 37.29 4.23 0.02
N ILE A 390 36.42 3.73 0.92
CA ILE A 390 35.60 4.57 1.79
C ILE A 390 36.36 4.89 3.09
N LYS A 391 36.34 6.16 3.50
CA LYS A 391 36.93 6.61 4.78
C LYS A 391 36.11 6.07 5.96
N GLU A 392 36.74 5.79 7.10
CA GLU A 392 36.08 5.23 8.29
C GLU A 392 34.82 6.02 8.72
N ARG A 393 34.87 7.36 8.63
CA ARG A 393 33.72 8.23 8.93
C ARG A 393 32.54 8.00 7.98
N GLU A 394 32.78 7.77 6.69
CA GLU A 394 31.70 7.43 5.74
C GLU A 394 31.24 5.99 5.87
N LEU A 395 32.11 5.08 6.30
CA LEU A 395 31.71 3.71 6.61
C LEU A 395 30.69 3.70 7.77
N LYS A 396 30.86 4.57 8.77
CA LYS A 396 29.88 4.77 9.84
C LYS A 396 28.54 5.27 9.30
N LEU A 397 28.53 6.24 8.39
CA LEU A 397 27.31 6.72 7.72
C LEU A 397 26.65 5.60 6.89
N LEU A 398 27.43 4.84 6.12
CA LEU A 398 26.92 3.73 5.32
C LEU A 398 26.25 2.66 6.19
N ASN A 399 26.82 2.36 7.36
CA ASN A 399 26.28 1.37 8.29
C ASN A 399 24.94 1.79 8.94
N GLN A 400 24.66 3.09 9.04
CA GLN A 400 23.39 3.63 9.55
C GLN A 400 22.26 3.62 8.51
N ASN A 401 22.63 3.47 7.24
CA ASN A 401 21.71 3.48 6.12
C ASN A 401 21.46 2.08 5.59
N SER A 402 20.53 1.98 4.65
CA SER A 402 20.15 0.72 3.97
C SER A 402 20.39 0.80 2.47
N HIS A 403 20.28 2.00 1.90
CA HIS A 403 20.40 2.27 0.48
C HIS A 403 21.27 3.51 0.27
N VAL A 404 21.96 3.53 -0.87
CA VAL A 404 22.69 4.70 -1.37
C VAL A 404 22.07 5.13 -2.68
N LEU A 405 21.66 6.40 -2.76
CA LEU A 405 21.19 7.05 -3.98
C LEU A 405 22.28 7.99 -4.47
N THR A 406 22.63 7.89 -5.75
CA THR A 406 23.61 8.79 -6.39
C THR A 406 22.91 9.69 -7.37
N PHE A 407 23.19 10.99 -7.24
CA PHE A 407 22.61 12.03 -8.07
C PHE A 407 23.71 12.70 -8.90
N ARG A 408 23.34 13.10 -10.11
CA ARG A 408 24.15 13.92 -11.00
C ARG A 408 23.53 15.30 -11.12
N VAL A 409 24.33 16.33 -10.85
CA VAL A 409 24.00 17.73 -11.15
C VAL A 409 24.64 18.07 -12.50
N GLU A 410 23.80 18.36 -13.50
CA GLU A 410 24.25 18.69 -14.86
C GLU A 410 24.39 20.20 -15.05
N ASN A 411 23.53 21.00 -14.41
CA ASN A 411 23.53 22.46 -14.49
C ASN A 411 23.01 23.08 -13.19
N LEU A 412 23.46 24.29 -12.91
CA LEU A 412 22.95 25.17 -11.86
C LEU A 412 22.68 26.55 -12.48
N TYR A 413 21.42 26.98 -12.47
CA TYR A 413 20.95 28.18 -13.19
C TYR A 413 21.02 29.47 -12.37
N ASP A 414 21.27 29.34 -11.06
CA ASP A 414 21.39 30.44 -10.09
C ASP A 414 22.55 30.14 -9.12
N ASP A 415 22.88 31.04 -8.19
CA ASP A 415 23.89 30.79 -7.16
C ASP A 415 23.42 29.75 -6.14
N LYS A 416 22.10 29.56 -6.01
CA LYS A 416 21.48 28.59 -5.12
C LYS A 416 20.33 27.86 -5.81
N ALA A 417 20.18 26.58 -5.50
CA ALA A 417 19.01 25.80 -5.89
C ALA A 417 18.52 24.91 -4.75
N ASP A 418 17.21 24.95 -4.49
CA ASP A 418 16.55 23.97 -3.65
C ASP A 418 16.23 22.71 -4.47
N VAL A 419 16.55 21.55 -3.91
CA VAL A 419 16.31 20.24 -4.51
C VAL A 419 15.39 19.45 -3.59
N ALA A 420 14.21 19.10 -4.07
CA ALA A 420 13.28 18.21 -3.41
C ALA A 420 13.35 16.82 -4.05
N ILE A 421 13.66 15.80 -3.25
CA ILE A 421 13.65 14.40 -3.66
C ILE A 421 12.51 13.71 -2.93
N LYS A 422 11.58 13.14 -3.68
CA LYS A 422 10.41 12.47 -3.12
C LYS A 422 10.28 11.06 -3.64
N LEU A 423 9.91 10.13 -2.77
CA LEU A 423 9.42 8.81 -3.17
C LEU A 423 7.93 8.75 -2.82
N PRO A 424 7.03 9.04 -3.77
CA PRO A 424 5.59 8.98 -3.54
C PRO A 424 5.15 7.58 -3.09
N VAL A 425 4.10 7.53 -2.26
CA VAL A 425 3.46 6.25 -1.92
C VAL A 425 2.84 5.67 -3.18
N ARG A 426 3.42 4.58 -3.67
CA ARG A 426 2.90 3.79 -4.80
C ARG A 426 2.85 2.33 -4.41
N PHE A 427 1.66 1.74 -4.44
CA PHE A 427 1.50 0.33 -4.13
C PHE A 427 1.75 -0.52 -5.38
N ASP A 428 2.47 -1.64 -5.20
CA ASP A 428 2.58 -2.71 -6.19
C ASP A 428 1.17 -3.18 -6.63
N ASP A 429 1.10 -3.73 -7.84
CA ASP A 429 -0.11 -4.19 -8.51
C ASP A 429 -0.01 -5.65 -8.95
N TRP A 430 0.87 -6.44 -8.34
CA TRP A 430 1.05 -7.88 -8.59
C TRP A 430 -0.28 -8.68 -8.65
N TYR A 431 -1.32 -8.21 -7.95
CA TYR A 431 -2.63 -8.85 -7.94
C TYR A 431 -3.38 -8.70 -9.26
N ALA A 432 -3.16 -7.61 -10.01
CA ALA A 432 -3.91 -7.28 -11.21
C ALA A 432 -3.64 -8.23 -12.38
N SER A 433 -2.37 -8.60 -12.59
CA SER A 433 -1.95 -9.40 -13.75
C SER A 433 -1.86 -10.91 -13.49
N GLY A 434 -1.65 -11.32 -12.23
CA GLY A 434 -1.36 -12.72 -11.90
C GLY A 434 -2.36 -13.43 -10.98
N TRP A 435 -3.14 -12.68 -10.19
CA TRP A 435 -3.95 -13.25 -9.09
C TRP A 435 -5.42 -12.92 -9.16
N SER A 436 -5.82 -11.99 -10.04
CA SER A 436 -7.21 -11.61 -10.24
C SER A 436 -7.74 -12.13 -11.56
N THR A 437 -9.04 -12.45 -11.59
CA THR A 437 -9.79 -12.65 -12.82
C THR A 437 -11.16 -11.97 -12.71
N MET A 438 -11.71 -11.51 -13.84
CA MET A 438 -13.12 -11.13 -13.93
C MET A 438 -13.96 -12.25 -14.55
N ASP A 439 -13.37 -13.38 -14.90
CA ASP A 439 -14.05 -14.57 -15.40
C ASP A 439 -13.40 -15.83 -14.83
N ASP A 440 -14.08 -16.53 -13.93
CA ASP A 440 -13.61 -17.74 -13.28
C ASP A 440 -14.39 -19.00 -13.71
N ARG A 441 -15.15 -18.91 -14.81
CA ARG A 441 -16.01 -20.02 -15.28
C ARG A 441 -15.22 -21.18 -15.88
N THR A 442 -14.00 -20.94 -16.36
CA THR A 442 -13.14 -21.97 -16.98
C THR A 442 -11.93 -22.28 -16.10
N SER A 443 -11.37 -23.49 -16.21
CA SER A 443 -10.18 -23.86 -15.42
C SER A 443 -9.00 -22.94 -15.71
N THR A 444 -8.72 -22.66 -16.99
CA THR A 444 -7.65 -21.73 -17.40
C THR A 444 -7.85 -20.32 -16.83
N SER A 445 -9.09 -19.83 -16.79
CA SER A 445 -9.36 -18.45 -16.37
C SER A 445 -9.36 -18.27 -14.84
N ARG A 446 -9.61 -19.34 -14.07
CA ARG A 446 -9.59 -19.32 -12.59
C ARG A 446 -8.32 -19.89 -11.95
N PHE A 447 -7.50 -20.62 -12.71
CA PHE A 447 -6.28 -21.24 -12.20
C PHE A 447 -5.38 -20.20 -11.55
N ASN A 448 -5.05 -20.41 -10.27
CA ASN A 448 -4.25 -19.51 -9.44
C ASN A 448 -4.79 -18.07 -9.37
N LYS A 449 -6.11 -17.87 -9.56
CA LYS A 449 -6.76 -16.57 -9.55
C LYS A 449 -7.99 -16.56 -8.62
N THR A 450 -8.27 -15.36 -8.11
CA THR A 450 -9.44 -15.01 -7.32
C THR A 450 -10.32 -14.10 -8.15
N PHE A 451 -11.63 -14.38 -8.19
CA PHE A 451 -12.59 -13.53 -8.88
C PHE A 451 -12.65 -12.14 -8.24
N ALA A 452 -12.58 -11.09 -9.06
CA ALA A 452 -12.72 -9.68 -8.67
C ALA A 452 -11.72 -9.15 -7.60
N LEU A 453 -10.64 -9.87 -7.31
CA LEU A 453 -9.61 -9.45 -6.33
C LEU A 453 -9.06 -8.05 -6.62
N VAL A 454 -8.88 -7.71 -7.90
CA VAL A 454 -8.37 -6.40 -8.32
C VAL A 454 -9.21 -5.24 -7.76
N HIS A 455 -10.53 -5.40 -7.65
CA HIS A 455 -11.40 -4.34 -7.15
C HIS A 455 -11.34 -4.20 -5.64
N LEU A 456 -11.22 -5.32 -4.91
CA LEU A 456 -10.95 -5.31 -3.47
C LEU A 456 -9.63 -4.57 -3.19
N MET A 457 -8.56 -5.01 -3.84
CA MET A 457 -7.22 -4.47 -3.64
C MET A 457 -7.12 -3.00 -4.06
N ASN A 458 -7.75 -2.60 -5.16
CA ASN A 458 -7.83 -1.21 -5.58
C ASN A 458 -8.62 -0.35 -4.59
N GLY A 459 -9.71 -0.87 -4.01
CA GLY A 459 -10.46 -0.15 -2.97
C GLY A 459 -9.57 0.20 -1.78
N VAL A 460 -8.78 -0.76 -1.29
CA VAL A 460 -7.81 -0.52 -0.20
C VAL A 460 -6.70 0.44 -0.67
N LYS A 461 -6.13 0.20 -1.86
CA LYS A 461 -5.07 1.04 -2.44
C LYS A 461 -5.49 2.51 -2.52
N GLU A 462 -6.67 2.79 -3.05
CA GLU A 462 -7.21 4.15 -3.18
C GLU A 462 -7.46 4.82 -1.81
N ALA A 463 -7.78 4.05 -0.76
CA ALA A 463 -7.94 4.60 0.58
C ALA A 463 -6.60 5.09 1.17
N TYR A 464 -5.51 4.35 0.92
CA TYR A 464 -4.19 4.67 1.47
C TYR A 464 -3.33 5.56 0.58
N GLN A 465 -3.47 5.49 -0.75
CA GLN A 465 -2.69 6.28 -1.70
C GLN A 465 -3.34 7.64 -1.93
N SER A 466 -2.62 8.73 -1.68
CA SER A 466 -3.04 10.08 -2.08
C SER A 466 -1.95 10.74 -2.93
N SER A 467 -2.27 11.85 -3.59
CA SER A 467 -1.27 12.63 -4.32
C SER A 467 -0.20 13.26 -3.42
N ASN A 468 -0.46 13.29 -2.10
CA ASN A 468 0.28 14.11 -1.15
C ASN A 468 1.02 13.27 -0.10
N ASN A 469 0.97 11.94 -0.17
CA ASN A 469 1.75 11.09 0.73
C ASN A 469 2.98 10.50 0.03
N ASP A 470 4.10 10.60 0.73
CA ASP A 470 5.40 10.15 0.29
C ASP A 470 5.97 9.18 1.33
N PHE A 471 6.69 8.16 0.87
CA PHE A 471 7.55 7.32 1.70
C PHE A 471 8.84 8.04 2.12
N LEU A 472 9.37 8.91 1.25
CA LEU A 472 10.61 9.64 1.44
C LEU A 472 10.44 11.09 0.97
N VAL A 473 10.90 12.06 1.76
CA VAL A 473 10.99 13.48 1.38
C VAL A 473 12.32 14.03 1.87
N LEU A 474 13.27 14.22 0.96
CA LEU A 474 14.55 14.86 1.24
C LEU A 474 14.56 16.25 0.62
N ASN A 475 15.09 17.22 1.36
CA ASN A 475 15.31 18.57 0.86
C ASN A 475 16.79 18.88 1.00
N LEU A 476 17.42 19.29 -0.09
CA LEU A 476 18.83 19.65 -0.16
C LEU A 476 18.98 21.03 -0.81
N LYS A 477 20.05 21.73 -0.45
CA LYS A 477 20.48 22.96 -1.10
C LYS A 477 21.73 22.72 -1.93
N LEU A 478 21.79 23.31 -3.11
CA LEU A 478 22.99 23.36 -3.94
C LEU A 478 23.45 24.81 -3.98
N GLU A 479 24.70 25.08 -3.60
CA GLU A 479 25.30 26.41 -3.58
C GLU A 479 26.65 26.41 -4.29
N LYS A 480 26.92 27.42 -5.12
CA LYS A 480 28.17 27.56 -5.89
C LYS A 480 29.43 27.65 -5.04
#